data_AF-F3CKD2-F1
#
_entry.id   AF-F3CKD2-F1
#
_cell.length_a   1.000
_cell.length_b   1.000
_cell.length_c   1.000
_cell.angle_alpha   90.00
_cell.angle_beta   90.00
_cell.angle_gamma   90.00
#
_symmetry.space_group_name_H-M   'P 1'
#
loop_
_entity.id
_entity.type
_entity.pdbx_description
1 polymer ?
#
loop_
_entity_poly.entity_id
_entity_poly.type
_entity_poly.pdbx_seq_one_letter_code
_entity_poly.pdbx_strand_id
1 'polypeptide(L)' 'MQKVVQAAGRVIRSQSDRGVVMLIDDRFAEHKVRQLFPAWWRPETSTA' A
#
# COMPACT_ATOMS: atom_id res chain seq x y z
N MET A 1 -1.37 10.10 2.84
CA MET A 1 -1.35 9.10 1.73
C MET A 1 -0.23 9.31 0.73
N GLN A 2 0.06 10.55 0.30
CA GLN A 2 1.04 10.85 -0.76
C GLN A 2 2.41 10.16 -0.59
N LYS A 3 2.97 10.12 0.63
CA LYS A 3 4.25 9.44 0.92
C LYS A 3 4.21 7.92 0.66
N VAL A 4 3.09 7.27 0.94
CA VAL A 4 2.92 5.82 0.71
C VAL A 4 2.87 5.51 -0.78
N VAL A 5 2.14 6.33 -1.54
CA VAL A 5 2.07 6.19 -3.01
C VAL A 5 3.43 6.44 -3.66
N GLN A 6 4.17 7.44 -3.18
CA GLN A 6 5.54 7.72 -3.65
C GLN A 6 6.50 6.56 -3.35
N ALA A 7 6.41 5.94 -2.17
CA ALA A 7 7.20 4.77 -1.81
C ALA A 7 6.85 3.56 -2.70
N ALA A 8 5.56 3.30 -2.94
CA ALA A 8 5.13 2.25 -3.87
C ALA A 8 5.65 2.48 -5.29
N GLY A 9 5.70 3.73 -5.76
CA GLY A 9 6.29 4.09 -7.06
C GLY A 9 7.80 3.86 -7.17
N ARG A 10 8.51 3.56 -6.07
CA ARG A 10 9.92 3.13 -6.12
C ARG A 10 10.09 1.63 -6.38
N VAL A 11 9.05 0.85 -6.07
CA VAL A 11 9.03 -0.62 -6.14
C VAL A 11 8.78 -1.10 -7.57
N ILE A 12 7.95 -0.38 -8.33
CA ILE A 12 7.61 -0.68 -9.73
C ILE A 12 8.15 0.43 -10.62
N ARG A 13 9.07 0.11 -11.54
CA ARG A 13 9.71 1.04 -12.48
C ARG A 13 9.47 0.65 -13.95
N SER A 14 9.07 -0.58 -14.20
CA SER A 14 8.69 -1.13 -15.51
C SER A 14 7.39 -1.95 -15.42
N GLN A 15 6.75 -2.22 -16.56
CA GLN A 15 5.52 -3.04 -16.59
C GLN A 15 5.75 -4.50 -16.19
N SER A 16 6.99 -5.00 -16.29
CA SER A 16 7.35 -6.37 -15.90
C SER A 16 7.73 -6.50 -14.43
N ASP A 17 7.89 -5.39 -13.72
CA ASP A 17 8.33 -5.42 -12.32
C ASP A 17 7.23 -6.01 -11.44
N ARG A 18 7.66 -6.79 -10.44
CA ARG A 18 6.80 -7.28 -9.36
C ARG A 18 7.45 -6.92 -8.05
N GLY A 19 6.64 -6.50 -7.08
CA GLY A 19 7.12 -6.22 -5.74
C GLY A 19 5.97 -6.08 -4.76
N VAL A 20 6.32 -6.12 -3.48
CA VAL A 20 5.38 -6.06 -2.36
C VAL A 20 5.61 -4.78 -1.59
N VAL A 21 4.53 -4.11 -1.19
CA VAL A 21 4.57 -2.97 -0.27
C VAL A 21 4.01 -3.44 1.06
N MET A 22 4.85 -3.47 2.09
CA MET A 22 4.40 -3.78 3.45
C MET A 22 4.03 -2.48 4.17
N LEU A 23 2.78 -2.38 4.61
CA LEU A 23 2.30 -1.29 5.43
C LEU A 23 2.45 -1.69 6.90
N ILE A 24 3.49 -1.18 7.55
CA ILE A 24 3.80 -1.50 8.94
C ILE A 24 3.22 -0.37 9.80
N ASP A 25 2.26 -0.72 10.67
CA ASP A 25 1.60 0.07 11.74
C ASP A 25 0.08 -0.12 11.71
N ASP A 26 -0.53 -0.24 12.89
CA ASP A 26 -1.96 -0.53 13.07
C ASP A 26 -2.87 0.52 12.42
N ARG A 27 -2.40 1.77 12.28
CA ARG A 27 -3.17 2.86 11.65
C ARG A 27 -3.65 2.51 10.24
N PHE A 28 -2.93 1.64 9.52
CA PHE A 28 -3.31 1.26 8.16
C PHE A 28 -4.50 0.29 8.11
N ALA A 29 -4.86 -0.33 9.24
CA ALA A 29 -6.08 -1.11 9.37
C ALA A 29 -7.32 -0.25 9.64
N GLU A 30 -7.16 1.00 10.10
CA GLU A 30 -8.27 1.91 10.40
C GLU A 30 -9.07 2.28 9.14
N HIS A 31 -10.40 2.26 9.26
CA HIS A 31 -11.30 2.58 8.13
C HIS A 31 -11.02 3.96 7.52
N LYS A 32 -10.77 4.98 8.36
CA LYS A 32 -10.46 6.34 7.91
C LYS A 32 -9.19 6.41 7.07
N VAL A 33 -8.16 5.64 7.44
CA VAL A 33 -6.90 5.59 6.68
C VAL A 33 -7.07 4.77 5.41
N ARG A 34 -7.83 3.67 5.48
CA ARG A 34 -8.13 2.83 4.30
C ARG A 34 -8.85 3.59 3.19
N GLN A 35 -9.77 4.48 3.55
CA GLN A 35 -10.47 5.35 2.59
C GLN A 35 -9.56 6.33 1.83
N LEU A 36 -8.35 6.58 2.34
CA LEU A 36 -7.41 7.47 1.68
C LEU A 36 -6.61 6.76 0.57
N PHE A 37 -6.60 5.42 0.52
CA PHE A 37 -5.86 4.68 -0.51
C PHE A 37 -6.54 4.80 -1.87
N PRO A 38 -5.79 4.63 -2.98
CA PRO A 38 -6.41 4.48 -4.29
C PRO A 38 -7.45 3.34 -4.27
N ALA A 39 -8.60 3.54 -4.90
CA ALA A 39 -9.71 2.57 -4.86
C ALA A 39 -9.35 1.17 -5.43
N TRP A 40 -8.32 1.10 -6.27
CA TRP A 40 -7.80 -0.15 -6.83
C TRP A 40 -6.83 -0.89 -5.90
N TRP A 41 -6.40 -0.28 -4.78
CA TRP A 41 -5.64 -0.97 -3.75
C TRP A 41 -6.57 -1.76 -2.84
N ARG A 42 -6.22 -3.02 -2.60
CA ARG A 42 -6.86 -3.89 -1.61
C ARG A 42 -5.78 -4.50 -0.72
N PRO A 43 -5.27 -3.76 0.28
CA PRO A 43 -4.27 -4.29 1.20
C PRO A 43 -4.83 -5.53 1.91
N GLU A 44 -4.09 -6.61 1.86
CA GLU A 44 -4.42 -7.85 2.56
C GLU A 44 -3.82 -7.81 3.96
N THR A 45 -4.58 -8.28 4.95
CA THR A 45 -4.06 -8.44 6.31
C THR A 45 -3.24 -9.72 6.35
N SER A 46 -1.93 -9.60 6.57
CA SER A 46 -1.10 -10.76 6.87
C SER A 46 -1.49 -11.29 8.25
N THR A 47 -2.14 -12.45 8.30
CA THR A 47 -2.33 -13.18 9.54
C THR A 47 -1.11 -14.08 9.70
N ALA A 48 -0.41 -13.96 10.83
CA ALA A 48 0.69 -14.86 11.17
C ALA A 48 0.17 -16.27 11.51
#